data_AF-A0A3C1SGQ6-F1
#
_entry.id   AF-A0A3C1SGQ6-F1
#
_cell.length_a   1.000
_cell.length_b   1.000
_cell.length_c   1.000
_cell.angle_alpha   90.00
_cell.angle_beta   90.00
_cell.angle_gamma   90.00
#
_symmetry.space_group_name_H-M   'P 1'
#
loop_
_entity.id
_entity.type
_entity.pdbx_description
1 polymer ?
#
loop_
_entity_poly.entity_id
_entity_poly.type
_entity_poly.pdbx_seq_one_letter_code
_entity_poly.pdbx_strand_id
1 'polypeptide(L)'
;MFEADMNLLCAGRDPGASELTAIQAAKAIILPQACRQSLYEMAKQHCEHVFPDYDARFEYPGKIGQIRLFEEIGVPHPKTRCYSDLTPLPPS
;
A
#
# COMPACT_ATOMS: atom_id res chain seq x y z
N MET A 1 2.35 20.43 12.16
CA MET A 1 2.37 19.24 13.04
C MET A 1 0.91 18.81 13.16
N PHE A 2 0.58 17.57 12.79
CA PHE A 2 -0.78 17.07 13.00
C PHE A 2 -0.92 16.73 14.48
N GLU A 3 -1.96 17.26 15.14
CA GLU A 3 -2.33 16.83 16.48
C GLU A 3 -3.21 15.58 16.35
N ALA A 4 -2.78 14.50 16.99
CA ALA A 4 -3.50 13.25 17.08
C ALA A 4 -3.53 12.82 18.55
N ASP A 5 -4.59 12.11 18.95
CA ASP A 5 -4.76 11.64 20.32
C ASP A 5 -3.67 10.62 20.72
N MET A 6 -3.17 9.85 19.74
CA MET A 6 -2.15 8.83 19.94
C MET A 6 -1.18 8.78 18.74
N ASN A 7 0.11 8.63 19.03
CA ASN A 7 1.15 8.35 18.03
C ASN A 7 1.83 7.02 18.36
N LEU A 8 1.79 6.06 17.42
CA LEU A 8 2.33 4.71 17.59
C LEU A 8 3.43 4.45 16.57
N LEU A 9 4.58 3.98 17.06
CA LEU A 9 5.72 3.61 16.21
C LEU A 9 5.73 2.10 15.98
N CYS A 10 5.24 1.67 14.82
CA CYS A 10 5.51 0.35 14.28
C CYS A 10 6.93 0.36 13.68
N ALA A 11 7.96 0.17 14.53
CA ALA A 11 9.38 0.22 14.19
C ALA A 11 9.83 -0.88 13.20
N GLY A 12 9.27 -0.91 11.99
CA GLY A 12 9.57 -1.88 10.95
C GLY A 12 8.99 -3.29 11.16
N ARG A 13 8.46 -3.60 12.35
CA ARG A 13 7.76 -4.86 12.65
C ARG A 13 6.32 -4.86 12.14
N ASP A 14 5.75 -6.06 11.98
CA ASP A 14 4.32 -6.20 11.72
C ASP A 14 3.49 -5.77 12.96
N PRO A 15 2.27 -5.27 12.72
CA PRO A 15 1.37 -4.88 13.81
C PRO A 15 0.97 -6.09 14.66
N GLY A 16 0.87 -5.86 15.96
CA GLY A 16 0.46 -6.84 16.95
C GLY A 16 -0.81 -6.41 17.69
N ALA A 17 -1.10 -7.08 18.80
CA ALA A 17 -2.33 -6.87 19.57
C ALA A 17 -2.49 -5.44 20.12
N SER A 18 -1.39 -4.77 20.48
CA SER A 18 -1.41 -3.37 20.92
C SER A 18 -1.86 -2.42 19.82
N GLU A 19 -1.34 -2.61 18.61
CA GLU A 19 -1.72 -1.80 17.46
C GLU A 19 -3.18 -2.05 17.07
N LEU A 20 -3.61 -3.32 17.06
CA LEU A 20 -5.00 -3.68 16.79
C LEU A 20 -5.96 -3.00 17.78
N THR A 21 -5.64 -3.02 19.06
CA THR A 21 -6.47 -2.39 20.10
C THR A 21 -6.59 -0.89 19.89
N ALA A 22 -5.48 -0.21 19.55
CA ALA A 22 -5.50 1.22 19.28
C ALA A 22 -6.25 1.56 17.97
N ILE A 23 -6.06 0.75 16.92
CA ILE A 23 -6.76 0.88 15.63
C ILE A 23 -8.27 0.77 15.82
N GLN A 24 -8.75 -0.20 16.61
CA GLN A 24 -10.17 -0.40 16.88
C GLN A 24 -10.81 0.74 17.69
N ALA A 25 -10.02 1.41 18.53
CA ALA A 25 -10.47 2.56 19.30
C ALA A 25 -10.43 3.88 18.51
N ALA A 26 -9.71 3.92 17.39
CA ALA A 26 -9.48 5.13 16.62
C ALA A 26 -10.69 5.50 15.73
N LYS A 27 -11.05 6.78 15.72
CA LYS A 27 -12.04 7.32 14.78
C LYS A 27 -11.48 7.51 13.37
N ALA A 28 -10.17 7.75 13.28
CA ALA A 28 -9.42 7.88 12.05
C ALA A 28 -7.95 7.50 12.28
N ILE A 29 -7.29 7.04 11.23
CA ILE A 29 -5.90 6.56 11.28
C ILE A 29 -5.08 7.29 10.22
N ILE A 30 -3.96 7.86 10.65
CA ILE A 30 -2.96 8.46 9.76
C ILE A 30 -1.74 7.53 9.70
N LEU A 31 -1.48 6.97 8.52
CA LEU A 31 -0.37 6.04 8.28
C LEU A 31 0.87 6.75 7.73
N PRO A 32 2.07 6.26 8.04
CA PRO A 32 3.31 6.81 7.49
C PRO A 32 3.42 6.55 5.98
N GLN A 33 4.19 7.39 5.27
CA GLN A 33 4.47 7.21 3.83
C GLN A 33 5.15 5.87 3.51
N ALA A 34 5.94 5.32 4.43
CA ALA A 34 6.56 4.01 4.32
C ALA A 34 5.79 2.96 5.15
N CYS A 35 4.49 2.85 4.95
CA CYS A 35 3.65 1.84 5.61
C CYS A 35 3.89 0.44 5.03
N ARG A 36 3.93 -0.57 5.91
CA ARG A 36 3.89 -1.99 5.52
C ARG A 36 2.46 -2.36 5.13
N GLN A 37 2.31 -3.26 4.16
CA GLN A 37 1.01 -3.74 3.72
C GLN A 37 0.18 -4.34 4.87
N SER A 38 0.81 -5.12 5.74
CA SER A 38 0.16 -5.73 6.92
C SER A 38 -0.49 -4.71 7.87
N LEU A 39 0.17 -3.56 8.11
CA LEU A 39 -0.37 -2.48 8.92
C LEU A 39 -1.52 -1.75 8.21
N TYR A 40 -1.38 -1.52 6.90
CA TYR A 40 -2.43 -0.89 6.10
C TYR A 40 -3.70 -1.74 6.06
N GLU A 41 -3.57 -3.05 5.81
CA GLU A 41 -4.67 -4.00 5.79
C GLU A 41 -5.38 -4.07 7.15
N MET A 42 -4.61 -4.16 8.25
CA MET A 42 -5.20 -4.15 9.59
C MET A 42 -5.97 -2.85 9.86
N ALA A 43 -5.43 -1.70 9.46
CA ALA A 43 -6.13 -0.43 9.62
C ALA A 43 -7.43 -0.38 8.82
N LYS A 44 -7.41 -0.75 7.53
CA LYS A 44 -8.59 -0.77 6.64
C LYS A 44 -9.68 -1.75 7.09
N GLN A 45 -9.29 -2.87 7.71
CA GLN A 45 -10.24 -3.86 8.21
C GLN A 45 -10.99 -3.40 9.48
N HIS A 46 -10.42 -2.46 10.23
CA HIS A 46 -10.90 -2.11 11.57
C HIS A 46 -11.26 -0.63 11.74
N CYS A 47 -10.97 0.23 10.76
CA CYS A 47 -11.31 1.64 10.77
C CYS A 47 -11.73 2.09 9.36
N GLU A 48 -12.84 2.80 9.27
CA GLU A 48 -13.36 3.34 7.99
C GLU A 48 -12.51 4.50 7.46
N HIS A 49 -11.97 5.32 8.35
CA HIS A 49 -11.25 6.55 7.98
C HIS A 49 -9.73 6.35 8.06
N VAL A 50 -9.16 5.74 7.02
CA VAL A 50 -7.71 5.53 6.90
C VAL A 50 -7.13 6.47 5.86
N PHE A 51 -6.06 7.19 6.22
CA PHE A 51 -5.33 8.06 5.30
C PHE A 51 -3.81 7.85 5.43
N PRO A 52 -3.04 7.83 4.33
CA PRO A 52 -3.49 7.80 2.94
C PRO A 52 -4.16 6.47 2.56
N ASP A 53 -4.95 6.50 1.49
CA ASP A 53 -5.39 5.28 0.81
C ASP A 53 -4.20 4.69 0.04
N TYR A 54 -3.85 3.44 0.36
CA TYR A 54 -2.77 2.70 -0.27
C TYR A 54 -3.25 1.51 -1.10
N ASP A 55 -4.56 1.39 -1.38
CA ASP A 55 -5.12 0.28 -2.17
C ASP A 55 -4.37 0.17 -3.51
N ALA A 56 -4.31 1.26 -4.28
CA ALA A 56 -3.60 1.30 -5.56
C ALA A 56 -2.09 0.99 -5.44
N ARG A 57 -1.45 1.33 -4.32
CA ARG A 57 -0.02 1.05 -4.12
C ARG A 57 0.23 -0.45 -3.94
N PHE A 58 -0.63 -1.14 -3.20
CA PHE A 58 -0.46 -2.56 -2.87
C PHE A 58 -1.07 -3.48 -3.94
N GLU A 59 -2.15 -3.07 -4.61
CA GLU A 59 -2.76 -3.80 -5.72
C GLU A 59 -1.89 -3.77 -7.00
N TYR A 60 -1.16 -2.67 -7.22
CA TYR A 60 -0.33 -2.46 -8.42
C TYR A 60 1.15 -2.31 -8.09
N PRO A 61 1.82 -3.36 -7.57
CA PRO A 61 3.19 -3.28 -7.13
C PRO A 61 4.18 -3.12 -8.31
N GLY A 62 5.17 -2.25 -8.10
CA GLY A 62 6.27 -2.05 -9.03
C GLY A 62 5.85 -1.40 -10.36
N LYS A 63 6.78 -1.35 -11.32
CA LYS A 63 6.58 -0.63 -12.58
C LYS A 63 5.53 -1.29 -13.48
N ILE A 64 5.50 -2.62 -13.55
CA ILE A 64 4.49 -3.34 -14.35
C ILE A 64 3.09 -3.13 -13.76
N GLY A 65 2.95 -3.19 -12.43
CA GLY A 65 1.70 -2.87 -11.76
C GLY A 65 1.25 -1.45 -12.07
N GLN A 66 2.12 -0.45 -11.96
CA GLN A 66 1.79 0.95 -12.27
C GLN A 66 1.32 1.16 -13.71
N ILE A 67 1.91 0.45 -14.69
CA ILE A 67 1.41 0.50 -16.07
C ILE A 67 0.01 -0.08 -16.17
N ARG A 68 -0.25 -1.22 -15.53
CA ARG A 68 -1.61 -1.81 -15.49
C ARG A 68 -2.62 -0.85 -14.85
N LEU A 69 -2.25 -0.20 -13.75
CA LEU A 69 -3.10 0.82 -13.12
C LEU A 69 -3.46 1.92 -14.11
N PHE A 70 -2.47 2.46 -14.85
CA PHE A 70 -2.72 3.53 -15.82
C PHE A 70 -3.60 3.09 -16.99
N GLU A 71 -3.41 1.87 -17.48
CA GLU A 71 -4.23 1.27 -18.52
C GLU A 71 -5.68 1.09 -18.05
N GLU A 72 -5.89 0.58 -16.83
CA GLU A 72 -7.21 0.31 -16.26
C GLU A 72 -8.02 1.58 -15.97
N ILE A 73 -7.37 2.65 -15.49
CA ILE A 73 -8.05 3.95 -15.25
C ILE A 73 -8.10 4.85 -16.49
N GLY A 74 -7.50 4.42 -17.61
CA GLY A 74 -7.54 5.13 -18.89
C GLY A 74 -6.78 6.46 -18.92
N VAL A 75 -5.74 6.64 -18.09
CA VAL A 75 -4.94 7.88 -18.07
C VAL A 75 -3.82 7.85 -19.12
N PRO A 76 -3.40 9.01 -19.67
CA PRO A 76 -2.25 9.05 -20.57
C PRO A 76 -0.97 8.57 -19.89
N HIS A 77 -0.29 7.59 -20.50
CA HIS A 77 1.00 7.09 -20.05
C HIS A 77 1.94 6.79 -21.24
N PRO A 78 3.26 6.73 -21.03
CA PRO A 78 4.19 6.29 -22.08
C PRO A 78 3.86 4.88 -22.57
N LYS A 79 3.94 4.66 -23.88
CA LYS A 79 3.81 3.32 -24.48
C LYS A 79 4.83 2.38 -23.86
N THR A 80 4.35 1.38 -23.14
CA THR A 80 5.20 0.44 -22.41
C THR A 80 4.91 -0.98 -22.87
N ARG A 81 5.95 -1.81 -23.00
CA ARG A 81 5.83 -3.24 -23.26
C ARG A 81 6.17 -3.99 -21.98
N CYS A 82 5.19 -4.70 -21.43
CA CYS A 82 5.37 -5.55 -20.26
C CYS A 82 5.70 -6.98 -20.74
N TYR A 83 6.83 -7.53 -20.28
CA TYR A 83 7.25 -8.89 -20.56
C TYR A 83 7.03 -9.72 -19.29
N SER A 84 6.08 -10.66 -19.34
CA SER A 84 5.75 -11.52 -18.19
C SER A 84 6.77 -12.64 -17.97
N ASP A 85 7.43 -13.06 -19.05
CA ASP A 85 8.40 -14.15 -19.04
C ASP A 85 9.66 -13.76 -19.79
N LEU A 86 10.81 -14.05 -19.19
CA LEU A 86 12.07 -14.12 -19.91
C LEU A 86 12.16 -15.52 -20.49
N THR A 87 11.60 -15.76 -21.68
CA THR A 87 12.05 -16.93 -22.44
C THR A 87 13.52 -16.67 -22.77
N PRO A 88 14.48 -17.47 -22.25
CA PRO A 88 15.88 -17.27 -22.57
C PRO A 88 16.05 -17.42 -24.07
N LEU A 89 16.78 -16.49 -24.70
CA LEU A 89 17.17 -16.66 -26.10
C LEU A 89 17.93 -17.99 -26.23
N PRO A 90 17.60 -18.83 -27.22
CA PRO A 90 18.35 -20.06 -27.44
C PRO A 90 19.83 -19.70 -27.72
N PRO A 91 20.79 -20.49 -27.20
CA PRO A 91 22.20 -20.26 -27.48
C PRO A 91 22.45 -20.37 -28.99
N SER A 92 23.20 -19.40 -29.50
CA SER A 92 23.68 -19.30 -30.89
C SER A 92 24.71 -20.38 -31.24
#